data_AF-A0A9D5VLZ5-F1
#
_entry.id   AF-A0A9D5VLZ5-F1
#
_cell.length_a   1.000
_cell.length_b   1.000
_cell.length_c   1.000
_cell.angle_alpha   90.00
_cell.angle_beta   90.00
_cell.angle_gamma   90.00
#
_symmetry.space_group_name_H-M   'P 1'
#
loop_
_entity.id
_entity.type
_entity.pdbx_description
1 polymer ?
#
loop_
_entity_poly.entity_id
_entity_poly.type
_entity_poly.pdbx_seq_one_letter_code
_entity_poly.pdbx_strand_id
1 'polypeptide(L)'
;MSKKRMKQFHTYECTMTGESFKTTREAAKPNELISVDAYYEMHPEKDDRPEAIVMKKKQEKSLREEMLATLGVHPKGGGSSKSPGESKR
;
A
#
# COMPACT_ATOMS: atom_id res chain seq x y z
N MET A 1 25.13 31.57 -13.40
CA MET A 1 25.02 30.13 -13.05
C MET A 1 23.83 29.93 -12.14
N SER A 2 22.69 29.49 -12.67
CA SER A 2 21.48 29.27 -11.88
C SER A 2 21.63 28.05 -10.97
N LYS A 3 21.57 28.23 -9.65
CA LYS A 3 21.62 27.12 -8.68
C LYS A 3 20.39 26.23 -8.89
N LYS A 4 20.58 25.03 -9.46
CA LYS A 4 19.52 24.00 -9.55
C LYS A 4 19.09 23.63 -8.12
N ARG A 5 17.82 23.79 -7.78
CA ARG A 5 17.27 23.32 -6.51
C ARG A 5 17.19 21.79 -6.54
N MET A 6 17.88 21.12 -5.61
CA MET A 6 17.74 19.68 -5.42
C MET A 6 16.35 19.39 -4.86
N LYS A 7 15.62 18.49 -5.52
CA LYS A 7 14.32 18.00 -5.05
C LYS A 7 14.56 16.93 -4.00
N GLN A 8 14.03 17.13 -2.80
CA GLN A 8 14.02 16.11 -1.75
C GLN A 8 12.92 15.09 -2.06
N PHE A 9 13.22 13.81 -1.84
CA PHE A 9 12.28 12.71 -2.01
C PHE A 9 12.17 11.95 -0.69
N HIS A 10 10.94 11.71 -0.26
CA HIS A 10 10.59 10.95 0.92
C HIS A 10 9.99 9.61 0.47
N THR A 11 10.45 8.53 1.07
CA THR A 11 9.93 7.18 0.79
C THR A 11 9.11 6.72 1.98
N TYR A 12 7.89 6.29 1.73
CA TYR A 12 6.95 5.81 2.75
C TYR A 12 6.45 4.42 2.38
N GLU A 13 6.18 3.60 3.39
CA GLU A 13 5.63 2.26 3.23
C GLU A 13 4.14 2.26 3.56
N CYS A 14 3.34 1.59 2.73
CA CYS A 14 1.93 1.35 3.03
C CYS A 14 1.81 0.31 4.15
N THR A 15 1.12 0.67 5.22
CA THR A 15 0.94 -0.20 6.39
C THR A 15 0.15 -1.48 6.13
N MET A 16 -0.66 -1.52 5.06
CA MET A 16 -1.50 -2.67 4.72
C MET A 16 -0.84 -3.62 3.72
N THR A 17 -0.18 -3.07 2.69
CA THR A 17 0.36 -3.86 1.57
C THR A 17 1.89 -4.01 1.62
N GLY A 18 2.59 -3.25 2.46
CA GLY A 18 4.06 -3.22 2.51
C GLY A 18 4.70 -2.57 1.28
N GLU A 19 3.90 -1.89 0.44
CA GLU A 19 4.39 -1.25 -0.78
C GLU A 19 5.04 0.11 -0.49
N SER A 20 6.18 0.37 -1.12
CA SER A 20 6.96 1.60 -0.92
C SER A 20 6.65 2.65 -1.98
N PHE A 21 6.19 3.83 -1.54
CA PHE A 21 5.85 4.97 -2.40
C PHE A 21 6.81 6.15 -2.16
N LYS A 22 7.21 6.81 -3.25
CA LYS A 22 8.09 8.00 -3.20
C LYS A 22 7.29 9.27 -3.48
N THR A 23 7.46 10.27 -2.64
CA THR A 23 6.81 11.57 -2.79
C THR A 23 7.79 12.70 -2.52
N THR A 24 7.56 13.86 -3.11
CA THR A 24 8.34 15.08 -2.84
C THR A 24 7.77 15.90 -1.69
N ARG A 25 6.60 15.50 -1.17
CA ARG A 25 5.92 16.16 -0.05
C ARG A 25 6.02 15.31 1.20
N GLU A 26 6.40 15.93 2.31
CA GLU A 26 6.39 15.29 3.61
C GLU A 26 4.95 14.97 4.04
N ALA A 27 4.74 13.74 4.51
CA ALA A 27 3.48 13.33 5.09
C ALA A 27 3.42 13.75 6.57
N ALA A 28 2.30 14.35 6.98
CA ALA A 28 2.09 14.74 8.38
C ALA A 28 2.05 13.54 9.33
N LYS A 29 1.55 12.39 8.84
CA LYS A 29 1.40 11.14 9.59
C LYS A 29 1.84 9.94 8.75
N PRO A 30 3.13 9.63 8.69
CA PRO A 30 3.64 8.54 7.84
C PRO A 30 3.12 7.16 8.26
N ASN A 31 2.84 6.96 9.55
CA ASN A 31 2.38 5.68 10.11
C ASN A 31 0.91 5.37 9.80
N GLU A 32 0.13 6.34 9.32
CA GLU A 32 -1.28 6.15 8.94
C GLU A 32 -1.43 6.09 7.40
N LEU A 33 -0.32 6.04 6.65
CA LEU A 33 -0.38 6.00 5.20
C LEU A 33 -0.82 4.62 4.70
N ILE A 34 -1.74 4.65 3.75
CA ILE A 34 -2.35 3.48 3.12
C ILE A 34 -2.33 3.73 1.61
N SER A 35 -2.09 2.67 0.83
CA SER A 35 -2.16 2.75 -0.63
C SER A 35 -3.59 3.05 -1.08
N VAL A 36 -3.72 3.66 -2.25
CA VAL A 36 -5.04 4.03 -2.81
C VAL A 36 -5.94 2.79 -2.97
N ASP A 37 -5.35 1.64 -3.31
CA ASP A 37 -6.10 0.39 -3.43
C ASP A 37 -6.62 -0.12 -2.09
N ALA A 38 -5.75 -0.17 -1.08
CA ALA A 38 -6.16 -0.58 0.25
C ALA A 38 -7.23 0.37 0.85
N TYR A 39 -7.18 1.67 0.52
CA TYR A 39 -8.23 2.61 0.93
C TYR A 39 -9.61 2.25 0.36
N TYR A 40 -9.71 1.98 -0.95
CA TYR A 40 -10.99 1.63 -1.58
C TYR A 40 -11.47 0.22 -1.25
N GLU A 41 -10.56 -0.70 -0.91
CA GLU A 41 -10.94 -2.01 -0.37
C GLU A 41 -11.67 -1.91 0.98
N MET A 42 -11.27 -0.94 1.83
CA MET A 42 -11.94 -0.69 3.11
C MET A 42 -13.17 0.21 2.99
N HIS A 43 -13.24 1.04 1.94
CA HIS A 43 -14.31 2.01 1.73
C HIS A 43 -14.93 1.89 0.33
N PRO A 44 -15.61 0.78 0.01
CA PRO A 44 -16.19 0.55 -1.31
C PRO A 44 -17.31 1.56 -1.65
N GLU A 45 -17.98 2.10 -0.64
CA GLU A 45 -19.04 3.11 -0.80
C GLU A 45 -18.54 4.46 -1.33
N LYS A 46 -17.23 4.73 -1.21
CA LYS A 46 -16.57 5.97 -1.65
C LYS A 46 -15.78 5.77 -2.93
N ASP A 47 -15.91 4.62 -3.58
CA ASP A 47 -15.17 4.30 -4.80
C ASP A 47 -15.75 5.05 -6.01
N ASP A 48 -15.24 6.27 -6.23
CA ASP A 48 -15.59 7.13 -7.36
C ASP A 48 -14.73 6.84 -8.61
N ARG A 49 -14.00 5.72 -8.64
CA ARG A 49 -13.15 5.39 -9.80
C ARG A 49 -14.04 5.08 -11.01
N PRO A 50 -13.67 5.54 -12.21
CA PRO A 50 -14.44 5.24 -13.41
C PRO A 50 -14.48 3.73 -13.67
N GLU A 51 -15.61 3.24 -14.19
CA GLU A 51 -15.90 1.82 -14.36
C GLU A 51 -14.79 1.07 -15.11
N ALA A 52 -14.20 1.69 -16.13
CA ALA A 52 -13.09 1.12 -16.89
C ALA A 52 -11.87 0.78 -16.00
N ILE A 53 -11.57 1.60 -15.00
CA ILE A 53 -10.46 1.37 -14.06
C ILE A 53 -10.81 0.24 -13.09
N VAL A 54 -12.05 0.24 -12.58
CA VAL A 54 -12.53 -0.80 -11.66
C VAL A 54 -12.49 -2.18 -12.32
N MET A 55 -12.99 -2.27 -13.55
CA MET A 55 -12.99 -3.51 -14.35
C MET A 55 -11.57 -4.00 -14.61
N LYS A 56 -10.65 -3.10 -14.98
CA LYS A 56 -9.24 -3.44 -15.19
C LYS A 56 -8.59 -3.98 -13.92
N LYS A 57 -8.80 -3.35 -12.76
CA LYS A 57 -8.26 -3.82 -11.48
C LYS A 57 -8.84 -5.17 -11.06
N LYS A 58 -10.11 -5.41 -11.33
CA LYS A 58 -10.76 -6.70 -11.06
C LYS A 58 -10.13 -7.83 -11.89
N GLN A 59 -9.89 -7.60 -13.18
CA GLN A 59 -9.22 -8.56 -14.07
C GLN A 59 -7.77 -8.83 -13.60
N GLU A 60 -7.03 -7.79 -13.24
CA GLU A 60 -5.66 -7.94 -12.75
C GLU A 60 -5.59 -8.75 -11.45
N LYS A 61 -6.52 -8.49 -10.51
CA LYS A 61 -6.65 -9.27 -9.27
C LYS A 61 -6.95 -10.74 -9.55
N SER A 62 -7.92 -11.04 -10.42
CA SER A 62 -8.23 -12.44 -10.75
C SER A 62 -7.05 -13.15 -11.42
N LEU A 63 -6.35 -12.47 -12.33
CA LEU A 63 -5.14 -13.03 -12.97
C LEU A 63 -4.01 -13.25 -11.96
N ARG A 64 -3.84 -12.33 -11.00
CA ARG A 64 -2.84 -12.47 -9.95
C ARG A 64 -3.17 -13.63 -9.01
N GLU A 65 -4.43 -13.78 -8.63
CA GLU A 65 -4.90 -14.92 -7.81
C GLU A 65 -4.71 -16.25 -8.53
N GLU A 66 -5.01 -16.32 -9.83
CA GLU A 66 -4.76 -17.49 -10.66
C GLU A 66 -3.26 -17.81 -10.74
N MET A 67 -2.41 -16.80 -10.96
CA MET A 67 -0.95 -16.98 -10.93
C MET A 67 -0.43 -17.44 -9.56
N LEU A 68 -0.97 -16.93 -8.45
CA LEU A 68 -0.60 -17.39 -7.11
C LEU A 68 -1.04 -18.84 -6.86
N ALA A 69 -2.22 -19.22 -7.35
CA ALA A 69 -2.74 -20.58 -7.25
C ALA A 69 -1.91 -21.58 -8.06
N THR A 70 -1.50 -21.23 -9.28
CA THR A 70 -0.63 -22.08 -10.12
C THR A 70 0.78 -22.25 -9.54
N LEU A 71 1.30 -21.23 -8.85
CA LEU A 71 2.59 -21.29 -8.14
C LEU A 71 2.53 -22.01 -6.79
N GLY A 72 1.34 -22.43 -6.33
CA GLY A 72 1.16 -23.16 -5.07
C GLY A 72 1.46 -22.35 -3.80
N VAL A 73 1.60 -21.02 -3.90
CA VAL A 73 1.87 -20.14 -2.77
C VAL A 73 0.56 -19.80 -2.07
N HIS A 74 0.27 -20.49 -0.96
CA HIS A 74 -0.88 -20.17 -0.14
C HIS A 74 -0.68 -18.80 0.54
N PRO A 75 -1.68 -17.90 0.51
CA PRO A 75 -1.56 -16.62 1.19
C PRO A 75 -1.47 -16.88 2.70
N LYS A 76 -0.33 -16.51 3.32
CA LYS A 76 -0.19 -16.55 4.77
C LYS A 76 -1.16 -15.54 5.38
N GLY A 77 -2.20 -16.06 6.04
CA GLY A 77 -3.13 -15.29 6.85
C GLY A 77 -2.40 -14.44 7.90
N GLY A 78 -2.97 -13.28 8.17
CA GLY A 78 -2.43 -12.23 9.04
C GLY A 78 -1.98 -12.74 10.40
N GLY A 79 -0.74 -12.43 10.74
CA GLY A 79 -0.17 -12.56 12.07
C GLY A 79 -0.20 -11.21 12.76
N SER A 80 -1.08 -11.10 13.76
CA SER A 80 -1.26 -10.00 14.68
C SER A 80 0.06 -9.40 15.20
N SER A 81 0.05 -8.08 15.32
CA SER A 81 0.99 -7.25 16.05
C SER A 81 1.38 -7.84 17.42
N LYS A 82 2.67 -8.14 17.61
CA LYS A 82 3.29 -8.15 18.94
C LYS A 82 4.24 -6.97 19.03
N SER A 83 3.77 -5.93 19.70
CA SER A 83 4.54 -4.77 20.16
C SER A 83 5.71 -5.22 21.04
N PRO A 84 6.92 -4.65 20.91
CA PRO A 84 7.99 -4.84 21.87
C PRO A 84 7.89 -3.77 22.98
N GLY A 85 7.56 -4.21 24.19
CA GLY A 85 7.63 -3.42 25.43
C GLY A 85 7.36 -4.39 26.59
N GLU A 86 8.09 -4.45 27.68
CA GLU A 86 8.94 -3.47 28.33
C GLU A 86 9.89 -4.25 29.25
N SER A 87 11.17 -3.87 29.23
CA SER A 87 12.18 -4.34 30.17
C SER A 87 11.87 -3.76 31.55
N LYS A 88 11.56 -4.60 32.53
CA LYS A 88 11.59 -4.22 33.94
C LYS A 88 12.63 -5.07 34.69
N ARG A 89 13.43 -4.32 35.43
CA ARG A 89 14.53 -4.71 36.33
C ARG A 89 14.10 -5.71 37.38
#